data_AF-A0A968W1B0-F1
#
_entry.id   AF-A0A968W1B0-F1
#
_cell.length_a   1.000
_cell.length_b   1.000
_cell.length_c   1.000
_cell.angle_alpha   90.00
_cell.angle_beta   90.00
_cell.angle_gamma   90.00
#
_symmetry.space_group_name_H-M   'P 1'
#
loop_
_entity.id
_entity.type
_entity.pdbx_description
1 polymer ?
#
loop_
_entity_poly.entity_id
_entity_poly.type
_entity_poly.pdbx_seq_one_letter_code
_entity_poly.pdbx_strand_id
1 'polypeptide(L)'
;MGLFKQELTKVKAFAFDVDGVFTNGNIYLSASGEMVRSMNIKDGYAVQLAVKKGYPLAIITGGKSEMVKKRFQGLGVTDIYLGSGSKRDDFEDFQIK
;
A
#
# COMPACT_ATOMS: atom_id res chain seq x y z
N MET A 1 -2.91 -13.62 -26.67
CA MET A 1 -3.16 -12.65 -25.58
C MET A 1 -4.11 -13.32 -24.61
N GLY A 2 -3.64 -13.76 -23.43
CA GLY A 2 -4.50 -14.43 -22.44
C GLY A 2 -5.59 -13.49 -21.93
N LEU A 3 -6.75 -14.03 -21.55
CA LEU A 3 -7.79 -13.25 -20.90
C LEU A 3 -7.24 -12.73 -19.57
N PHE A 4 -7.13 -11.41 -19.39
CA PHE A 4 -6.56 -10.76 -18.19
C PHE A 4 -6.99 -11.39 -16.86
N LYS A 5 -8.27 -11.77 -16.74
CA LYS A 5 -8.83 -12.44 -15.55
C LYS A 5 -8.17 -13.79 -15.23
N GLN A 6 -7.77 -14.55 -16.25
CA GLN A 6 -7.06 -15.82 -16.08
C GLN A 6 -5.65 -15.58 -15.53
N GLU A 7 -4.97 -14.53 -15.98
CA GLU A 7 -3.64 -14.19 -15.47
C GLU A 7 -3.66 -13.73 -14.01
N LEU A 8 -4.73 -13.08 -13.56
CA LEU A 8 -4.89 -12.69 -12.15
C LEU A 8 -4.89 -13.89 -11.19
N THR A 9 -5.26 -15.09 -11.64
CA THR A 9 -5.23 -16.29 -10.79
C THR A 9 -3.80 -16.72 -10.40
N LYS A 10 -2.79 -16.20 -11.10
CA LYS A 10 -1.37 -16.47 -10.82
C LYS A 10 -0.77 -15.49 -9.81
N VAL A 11 -1.49 -14.44 -9.42
CA VAL A 11 -1.02 -13.43 -8.46
C VAL A 11 -0.90 -14.08 -7.08
N LYS A 12 0.28 -13.95 -6.48
CA LYS A 12 0.59 -14.52 -5.16
C LYS A 12 0.70 -13.48 -4.05
N ALA A 13 0.90 -12.22 -4.40
CA ALA A 13 1.16 -11.13 -3.47
C ALA A 13 0.79 -9.79 -4.11
N PHE A 14 0.65 -8.74 -3.30
CA PHE A 14 0.38 -7.39 -3.76
C PHE A 14 1.41 -6.41 -3.19
N ALA A 15 1.89 -5.48 -4.00
CA ALA A 15 2.69 -4.35 -3.54
C ALA A 15 2.09 -3.07 -4.10
N PHE A 16 1.88 -2.08 -3.25
CA PHE A 16 1.18 -0.86 -3.61
C PHE A 16 1.97 0.39 -3.22
N ASP A 17 1.88 1.41 -4.08
CA ASP A 17 2.14 2.78 -3.66
C ASP A 17 0.98 3.33 -2.82
N VAL A 18 1.15 4.53 -2.26
CA VAL A 18 0.14 5.22 -1.48
C VAL A 18 -0.42 6.42 -2.25
N ASP A 19 0.41 7.44 -2.46
CA ASP A 19 -0.04 8.71 -3.05
C ASP A 19 -0.35 8.50 -4.54
N GLY A 20 -1.60 8.72 -4.95
CA GLY A 20 -2.09 8.45 -6.32
C GLY A 20 -2.60 7.02 -6.56
N VAL A 21 -2.46 6.11 -5.59
CA VAL A 21 -3.04 4.76 -5.64
C VAL A 21 -4.17 4.60 -4.63
N PHE A 22 -3.87 4.79 -3.34
CA PHE A 22 -4.89 4.80 -2.28
C PHE A 22 -5.42 6.20 -1.99
N THR A 23 -4.83 7.22 -2.63
CA THR A 23 -5.30 8.60 -2.58
C THR A 23 -5.63 9.06 -3.99
N ASN A 24 -6.42 10.13 -4.09
CA ASN A 24 -6.72 10.80 -5.36
C ASN A 24 -5.61 11.77 -5.82
N GLY A 25 -4.39 11.64 -5.29
CA GLY A 25 -3.26 12.53 -5.59
C GLY A 25 -3.27 13.85 -4.83
N ASN A 26 -4.31 14.14 -4.05
CA ASN A 26 -4.36 15.34 -3.21
C ASN A 26 -3.69 15.10 -1.85
N ILE A 27 -2.98 16.12 -1.38
CA ILE A 27 -2.46 16.21 -0.02
C ILE A 27 -3.08 17.44 0.62
N TYR A 28 -3.66 17.26 1.81
CA TYR A 28 -4.21 18.35 2.61
C TYR A 28 -3.15 18.82 3.59
N LEU A 29 -2.83 20.11 3.57
CA LEU A 29 -1.88 20.73 4.50
C LEU A 29 -2.65 21.28 5.70
N SER A 30 -2.29 20.83 6.90
CA SER A 30 -2.83 21.40 8.14
C SER A 30 -2.05 22.65 8.56
N ALA A 31 -2.64 23.45 9.45
CA ALA A 31 -1.96 24.61 10.03
C ALA A 31 -0.70 24.23 10.86
N SER A 32 -0.59 22.98 11.32
CA SER A 32 0.61 22.45 11.99
C SER A 32 1.71 22.02 11.01
N GLY A 33 1.47 22.09 9.69
CA GLY A 33 2.38 21.59 8.66
C GLY A 33 2.27 20.08 8.42
N GLU A 34 1.31 19.40 9.04
CA GLU A 34 1.07 17.98 8.78
C GLU A 34 0.40 17.78 7.42
N MET A 35 0.87 16.76 6.71
CA MET A 35 0.30 16.34 5.43
C MET A 35 -0.73 15.21 5.64
N VAL A 36 -2.00 15.55 5.53
CA VAL A 36 -3.13 14.63 5.68
C VAL A 36 -3.50 14.02 4.34
N ARG A 37 -3.71 12.69 4.33
CA ARG A 37 -4.15 11.92 3.16
C ARG A 37 -5.61 11.55 3.31
N SER A 38 -6.38 11.71 2.23
CA SER A 38 -7.72 11.12 2.12
C SER A 38 -7.63 9.76 1.44
N MET A 39 -8.26 8.75 2.03
CA MET A 39 -8.23 7.36 1.56
C MET A 39 -9.65 6.78 1.46
N ASN A 40 -9.84 5.81 0.59
CA ASN A 40 -11.14 5.17 0.39
C ASN A 40 -11.38 4.03 1.39
N ILE A 41 -12.60 3.96 1.95
CA ILE A 41 -12.98 2.90 2.88
C ILE A 41 -13.11 1.53 2.19
N LYS A 42 -13.55 1.49 0.93
CA LYS A 42 -13.72 0.26 0.14
C LYS A 42 -12.37 -0.38 -0.17
N ASP A 43 -11.36 0.44 -0.48
CA ASP A 43 -9.99 -0.05 -0.69
C ASP A 43 -9.42 -0.61 0.61
N GLY A 44 -9.69 0.06 1.74
CA GLY A 44 -9.33 -0.45 3.06
C GLY A 44 -9.95 -1.82 3.36
N TYR A 45 -11.21 -2.04 3.00
CA TYR A 45 -11.85 -3.34 3.13
C TYR A 45 -11.20 -4.39 2.21
N ALA A 46 -10.90 -4.05 0.96
CA ALA A 46 -10.26 -4.96 0.01
C ALA A 46 -8.87 -5.41 0.49
N VAL A 47 -8.06 -4.46 0.99
CA VAL A 47 -6.75 -4.76 1.59
C VAL A 47 -6.90 -5.69 2.80
N GLN A 48 -7.81 -5.38 3.73
CA GLN A 48 -8.02 -6.22 4.91
C GLN A 48 -8.52 -7.63 4.51
N LEU A 49 -9.37 -7.74 3.50
CA LEU A 49 -9.84 -9.04 3.00
C LEU A 49 -8.69 -9.84 2.38
N ALA A 50 -7.81 -9.21 1.61
CA ALA A 50 -6.64 -9.86 1.04
C ALA A 50 -5.69 -10.37 2.13
N VAL A 51 -5.42 -9.56 3.17
CA VAL A 51 -4.67 -9.99 4.35
C VAL A 51 -5.33 -11.20 5.03
N LYS A 52 -6.66 -11.15 5.27
CA LYS A 52 -7.41 -12.28 5.87
C LYS A 52 -7.39 -13.55 5.01
N LYS A 53 -7.22 -13.41 3.70
CA LYS A 53 -7.05 -14.53 2.77
C LYS A 53 -5.60 -15.05 2.69
N GLY A 54 -4.68 -14.47 3.45
CA GLY A 54 -3.30 -14.90 3.51
C GLY A 54 -2.42 -14.39 2.38
N TYR A 55 -2.85 -13.37 1.62
CA TYR A 55 -1.98 -12.76 0.62
C TYR A 55 -0.92 -11.89 1.30
N PRO A 56 0.38 -12.10 1.01
CA PRO A 56 1.43 -11.14 1.35
C PRO A 56 1.15 -9.79 0.68
N LEU A 57 1.33 -8.72 1.45
CA LEU A 57 0.98 -7.36 1.06
C LEU A 57 2.08 -6.41 1.50
N ALA A 58 2.55 -5.59 0.57
CA ALA A 58 3.51 -4.52 0.84
C ALA A 58 2.95 -3.14 0.51
N ILE A 59 3.27 -2.16 1.35
CA ILE A 59 3.09 -0.74 1.07
C ILE A 59 4.48 -0.12 0.90
N ILE A 60 4.76 0.42 -0.28
CA ILE A 60 6.06 1.01 -0.63
C ILE A 60 5.84 2.43 -1.11
N THR A 61 6.16 3.41 -0.27
CA THR A 61 5.90 4.82 -0.54
C THR A 61 7.11 5.70 -0.25
N GLY A 62 7.31 6.74 -1.06
CA GLY A 62 8.27 7.81 -0.77
C GLY A 62 7.79 8.72 0.38
N GLY A 63 6.51 8.65 0.75
CA GLY A 63 5.96 9.40 1.88
C GLY A 63 6.47 8.89 3.23
N LYS A 64 6.72 9.80 4.17
CA LYS A 64 7.22 9.50 5.52
C LYS A 64 6.14 9.63 6.61
N SER A 65 4.87 9.55 6.23
CA SER A 65 3.77 9.78 7.16
C SER A 65 3.53 8.57 8.07
N GLU A 66 3.75 8.74 9.37
CA GLU A 66 3.40 7.72 10.36
C GLU A 66 1.90 7.40 10.39
N MET A 67 1.03 8.34 9.99
CA MET A 67 -0.40 8.08 9.87
C MET A 67 -0.71 7.04 8.79
N VAL A 68 0.01 7.08 7.66
CA VAL A 68 -0.10 6.10 6.59
C VAL A 68 0.31 4.72 7.10
N LYS A 69 1.44 4.62 7.81
CA LYS A 69 1.88 3.36 8.41
C LYS A 69 0.86 2.80 9.40
N LYS A 70 0.40 3.60 10.36
CA LYS A 70 -0.62 3.17 11.33
C LYS A 70 -1.91 2.69 10.66
N ARG A 71 -2.34 3.37 9.59
CA ARG A 71 -3.51 2.97 8.81
C ARG A 71 -3.37 1.57 8.24
N PHE A 72 -2.27 1.28 7.53
CA PHE A 72 -2.07 -0.03 6.90
C PHE A 72 -1.74 -1.14 7.91
N GLN A 73 -1.03 -0.83 9.00
CA GLN A 73 -0.87 -1.76 10.13
C GLN A 73 -2.22 -2.15 10.72
N GLY A 74 -3.14 -1.18 10.89
CA GLY A 74 -4.50 -1.46 11.36
C GLY A 74 -5.34 -2.32 10.41
N LEU A 75 -4.95 -2.43 9.14
CA LEU A 75 -5.55 -3.36 8.17
C LEU A 75 -4.87 -4.73 8.16
N GLY A 76 -3.80 -4.92 8.94
CA GLY A 76 -3.04 -6.15 9.07
C GLY A 76 -1.87 -6.28 8.09
N VAL A 77 -1.47 -5.20 7.42
CA VAL A 77 -0.29 -5.20 6.54
C VAL A 77 0.98 -5.11 7.40
N THR A 78 1.93 -6.01 7.17
CA THR A 78 3.19 -6.09 7.92
C THR A 78 4.36 -5.40 7.21
N ASP A 79 4.41 -5.51 5.89
CA ASP A 79 5.51 -5.00 5.07
C ASP A 79 5.22 -3.57 4.64
N ILE A 80 5.71 -2.59 5.41
CA ILE A 80 5.45 -1.17 5.19
C ILE A 80 6.77 -0.41 5.14
N TYR A 81 7.13 0.03 3.94
CA TYR A 81 8.34 0.78 3.62
C TYR A 81 7.97 2.24 3.40
N LEU A 82 8.27 3.08 4.39
CA LEU A 82 8.08 4.53 4.33
C LEU A 82 9.37 5.23 3.89
N GLY A 83 9.23 6.39 3.24
CA GLY A 83 10.38 7.19 2.84
C GLY A 83 11.29 6.47 1.84
N SER A 84 10.74 5.55 1.07
CA SER A 84 11.45 4.74 0.08
C SER A 84 12.24 5.63 -0.89
N GLY A 85 13.57 5.54 -0.81
CA GLY A 85 14.49 6.20 -1.76
C GLY A 85 14.68 5.40 -3.04
N SER A 86 14.59 4.06 -2.95
CA SER A 86 14.55 3.12 -4.07
C SER A 86 13.42 2.12 -3.82
N LYS A 87 12.29 2.30 -4.53
CA LYS A 87 11.17 1.35 -4.44
C LYS A 87 11.54 -0.05 -4.92
N ARG A 88 12.59 -0.15 -5.73
CA ARG A 88 13.10 -1.42 -6.23
C ARG A 88 13.71 -2.23 -5.09
N ASP A 89 14.57 -1.61 -4.29
CA ASP A 89 15.27 -2.28 -3.19
C ASP A 89 14.26 -2.76 -2.13
N ASP A 90 13.29 -1.91 -1.78
CA ASP A 90 12.20 -2.27 -0.86
C ASP A 90 11.30 -3.39 -1.41
N PHE A 91 11.08 -3.41 -2.73
CA PHE A 91 10.34 -4.48 -3.38
C PHE A 91 11.12 -5.79 -3.38
N GLU A 92 12.43 -5.74 -3.61
CA GLU A 92 13.32 -6.90 -3.53
C GLU A 92 13.34 -7.48 -2.09
N ASP A 93 13.38 -6.65 -1.04
CA ASP A 93 13.24 -7.10 0.36
C ASP A 93 11.90 -7.81 0.62
N PHE A 94 10.80 -7.26 0.09
CA PHE A 94 9.49 -7.89 0.18
C PHE A 94 9.42 -9.23 -0.53
N GLN A 95 10.05 -9.37 -1.71
CA GLN A 95 10.03 -10.59 -2.50
C GLN A 95 10.84 -11.74 -1.89
N ILE A 96 11.77 -11.46 -0.99
CA ILE A 96 12.66 -12.45 -0.36
C ILE A 96 11.97 -13.14 0.84
N LYS A 97 10.69 -12.84 1.10
CA LYS A 97 9.85 -13.47 2.15
C LYS A 97 8.85 -14.47 1.57
#